data_AF-A0A3A8MTJ1-F1
#
_entry.id   AF-A0A3A8MTJ1-F1
#
_cell.length_a   1.000
_cell.length_b   1.000
_cell.length_c   1.000
_cell.angle_alpha   90.00
_cell.angle_beta   90.00
_cell.angle_gamma   90.00
#
_symmetry.space_group_name_H-M   'P 1'
#
loop_
_entity.id
_entity.type
_entity.pdbx_description
1 polymer ?
#
loop_
_entity_poly.entity_id
_entity_poly.type
_entity_poly.pdbx_seq_one_letter_code
_entity_poly.pdbx_strand_id
1 'polypeptide(L)'
;MVAWATLSPAWGSNVIATWKDAPFTWVCLALLLLLLRAERQRGLRGVDAAWLGVCLTCITLLRHNGPMVSAPLLLLCLWRYRDPRARGTLVCVLVLLTVLVRGPGYAIAGVSPAPAVLKQVLTVHRLGAAAKDPELPPEDARVLSELMPLEQWRSRYNCLSVGPLVFGSPLKRPKLEGRGLELAGMLWRFAKRHPDALLEQQVCVTRYIWSPESELYIGPFNGGGNTVDPNTAGVRPRTWFAPAQPFFEHAVFDSYAKHGLLRTLVWQPAASLYLFVAGLLVVLWRQRSLGPLLVVLSAILNMLSWLALSPNPDLRFLFPTVVMAPLLLAWALAPRLRRGGVSTAPVTPPALREVAWH
;
A
#
# COMPACT_ATOMS: atom_id res chain seq x y z
N MET A 1 -3.54 -20.12 6.71
CA MET A 1 -2.95 -19.20 5.71
C MET A 1 -3.07 -19.75 4.31
N VAL A 2 -2.53 -20.94 4.00
CA VAL A 2 -2.62 -21.57 2.67
C VAL A 2 -4.07 -21.60 2.18
N ALA A 3 -4.99 -22.13 2.98
CA ALA A 3 -6.42 -22.16 2.65
C ALA A 3 -7.02 -20.79 2.31
N TRP A 4 -6.65 -19.73 3.05
CA TRP A 4 -7.14 -18.38 2.75
C TRP A 4 -6.53 -17.85 1.44
N ALA A 5 -5.23 -18.01 1.23
CA ALA A 5 -4.58 -17.56 -0.01
C ALA A 5 -5.08 -18.32 -1.24
N THR A 6 -5.39 -19.62 -1.11
CA THR A 6 -5.92 -20.43 -2.22
C THR A 6 -7.38 -20.15 -2.53
N LEU A 7 -8.18 -19.80 -1.52
CA LEU A 7 -9.64 -19.65 -1.66
C LEU A 7 -10.11 -18.19 -1.72
N SER A 8 -9.24 -17.21 -1.45
CA SER A 8 -9.59 -15.80 -1.48
C SER A 8 -9.57 -15.26 -2.92
N PRO A 9 -10.72 -14.89 -3.52
CA PRO A 9 -10.74 -14.28 -4.85
C PRO A 9 -10.12 -12.88 -4.84
N ALA A 10 -10.12 -12.17 -3.71
CA ALA A 10 -9.39 -10.91 -3.54
C ALA A 10 -7.87 -11.10 -3.65
N TRP A 11 -7.35 -12.21 -3.12
CA TRP A 11 -5.95 -12.59 -3.33
C TRP A 11 -5.69 -12.95 -4.80
N GLY A 12 -6.48 -13.87 -5.34
CA GLY A 12 -6.32 -14.35 -6.71
C GLY A 12 -6.31 -13.22 -7.75
N SER A 13 -7.30 -12.33 -7.70
CA SER A 13 -7.44 -11.18 -8.60
C SER A 13 -6.27 -10.20 -8.53
N ASN A 14 -5.77 -9.89 -7.33
CA ASN A 14 -4.66 -8.94 -7.16
C ASN A 14 -3.30 -9.55 -7.53
N VAL A 15 -3.10 -10.87 -7.34
CA VAL A 15 -1.83 -11.52 -7.68
C VAL A 15 -1.67 -11.71 -9.20
N ILE A 16 -2.76 -11.94 -9.93
CA ILE A 16 -2.71 -12.04 -11.40
C ILE A 16 -2.69 -10.68 -12.10
N ALA A 17 -3.09 -9.61 -11.40
CA ALA A 17 -3.05 -8.27 -11.97
C ALA A 17 -1.59 -7.85 -12.20
N THR A 18 -1.28 -7.37 -13.42
CA THR A 18 0.03 -6.82 -13.79
C THR A 18 0.28 -5.43 -13.19
N TRP A 19 -0.33 -5.16 -12.05
CA TRP A 19 -0.19 -3.90 -11.34
C TRP A 19 1.04 -3.92 -10.46
N LYS A 20 1.72 -2.78 -10.36
CA LYS A 20 2.85 -2.53 -9.43
C LYS A 20 2.52 -2.75 -7.95
N ASP A 21 1.24 -2.92 -7.64
CA ASP A 21 0.66 -3.12 -6.33
C ASP A 21 0.93 -4.52 -5.76
N ALA A 22 0.93 -5.54 -6.63
CA ALA A 22 1.32 -6.90 -6.28
C ALA A 22 2.81 -7.02 -5.89
N PRO A 23 3.80 -6.60 -6.72
CA PRO A 23 5.20 -6.65 -6.33
C PRO A 23 5.48 -5.76 -5.11
N PHE A 24 4.80 -4.63 -4.95
CA PHE A 24 4.90 -3.83 -3.73
C PHE A 24 4.50 -4.63 -2.49
N THR A 25 3.39 -5.35 -2.54
CA THR A 25 2.91 -6.20 -1.44
C THR A 25 3.86 -7.35 -1.13
N TRP A 26 4.42 -7.99 -2.17
CA TRP A 26 5.43 -9.04 -2.00
C TRP A 26 6.69 -8.52 -1.30
N VAL A 27 7.15 -7.33 -1.66
CA VAL A 27 8.28 -6.69 -0.98
C VAL A 27 7.93 -6.35 0.47
N CYS A 28 6.72 -5.88 0.77
CA CYS A 28 6.28 -5.67 2.14
C CYS A 28 6.28 -6.97 2.96
N LEU A 29 5.92 -8.11 2.36
CA LEU A 29 6.00 -9.43 3.01
C LEU A 29 7.45 -9.88 3.23
N ALA A 30 8.34 -9.70 2.25
CA ALA A 30 9.76 -9.99 2.42
C ALA A 30 10.36 -9.14 3.56
N LEU A 31 10.01 -7.85 3.62
CA LEU A 31 10.40 -6.95 4.70
C LEU A 31 9.89 -7.45 6.07
N LEU A 32 8.63 -7.90 6.17
CA LEU A 32 8.06 -8.48 7.39
C LEU A 32 8.90 -9.67 7.87
N LEU A 33 9.28 -10.59 6.96
CA LEU A 33 10.07 -11.77 7.30
C LEU A 33 11.49 -11.40 7.76
N LEU A 34 12.12 -10.42 7.12
CA LEU A 34 13.44 -9.90 7.51
C LEU A 34 13.41 -9.24 8.88
N LEU A 35 12.41 -8.40 9.15
CA LEU A 35 12.24 -7.76 10.46
C LEU A 35 11.89 -8.76 11.55
N LEU A 36 11.07 -9.78 11.24
CA LEU A 36 10.77 -10.85 12.18
C LEU A 36 12.03 -11.63 12.55
N ARG A 37 12.89 -11.91 11.57
CA ARG A 37 14.20 -12.53 11.78
C ARG A 37 15.11 -11.64 12.64
N ALA A 38 15.20 -10.35 12.32
CA ALA A 38 16.01 -9.40 13.08
C ALA A 38 15.55 -9.26 14.54
N GLU A 39 14.23 -9.20 14.79
CA GLU A 39 13.68 -9.17 16.15
C GLU A 39 13.94 -10.48 16.91
N ARG A 40 13.89 -11.64 16.24
CA ARG A 40 14.25 -12.93 16.87
C ARG A 40 15.74 -13.00 17.24
N GLN A 41 16.60 -12.46 16.38
CA GLN A 41 18.06 -12.44 16.60
C GLN A 41 18.51 -11.28 17.49
N ARG A 42 17.61 -10.37 17.87
CA ARG A 42 17.88 -9.13 18.64
C ARG A 42 18.94 -8.25 17.98
N GLY A 43 19.00 -8.25 16.66
CA GLY A 43 20.01 -7.53 15.89
C GLY A 43 19.79 -7.68 14.40
N LEU A 44 20.44 -6.81 13.64
CA LEU A 44 20.40 -6.82 12.19
C LEU A 44 21.77 -7.23 11.66
N ARG A 45 21.85 -8.34 10.94
CA ARG A 45 23.10 -8.79 10.29
C ARG A 45 23.35 -7.98 9.02
N GLY A 46 24.59 -7.87 8.58
CA GLY A 46 24.93 -7.14 7.34
C GLY A 46 24.18 -7.65 6.10
N VAL A 47 23.99 -8.97 5.96
CA VAL A 47 23.23 -9.57 4.84
C VAL A 47 21.74 -9.22 4.94
N ASP A 48 21.14 -9.32 6.14
CA ASP A 48 19.74 -8.95 6.35
C ASP A 48 19.55 -7.42 6.14
N ALA A 49 20.54 -6.60 6.54
CA ALA A 49 20.54 -5.16 6.30
C ALA A 49 20.60 -4.81 4.81
N ALA A 50 21.41 -5.51 4.02
CA ALA A 50 21.45 -5.34 2.57
C ALA A 50 20.10 -5.66 1.94
N TRP A 51 19.49 -6.80 2.31
CA TRP A 51 18.16 -7.18 1.82
C TRP A 51 17.05 -6.23 2.28
N LEU A 52 17.13 -5.68 3.50
CA LEU A 52 16.23 -4.61 3.94
C LEU A 52 16.41 -3.36 3.06
N GLY A 53 17.64 -2.98 2.72
CA GLY A 53 17.95 -1.87 1.82
C GLY A 53 17.36 -2.06 0.42
N VAL A 54 17.45 -3.28 -0.13
CA VAL A 54 16.78 -3.66 -1.38
C VAL A 54 15.26 -3.51 -1.25
N CYS A 55 14.66 -4.03 -0.17
CA CYS A 55 13.21 -3.93 0.04
C CYS A 55 12.74 -2.48 0.15
N LEU A 56 13.44 -1.64 0.92
CA LEU A 56 13.11 -0.22 1.06
C LEU A 56 13.29 0.54 -0.27
N THR A 57 14.28 0.17 -1.08
CA THR A 57 14.44 0.71 -2.44
C THR A 57 13.24 0.36 -3.29
N CYS A 58 12.86 -0.93 -3.35
CA CYS A 58 11.71 -1.39 -4.11
C CYS A 58 10.41 -0.70 -3.66
N ILE A 59 10.17 -0.58 -2.35
CA ILE A 59 9.02 0.16 -1.81
C ILE A 59 9.01 1.62 -2.32
N THR A 60 10.17 2.29 -2.26
CA THR A 60 10.34 3.70 -2.69
C THR A 60 10.10 3.89 -4.20
N LEU A 61 10.46 2.91 -5.03
CA LEU A 61 10.41 3.01 -6.48
C LEU A 61 9.11 2.49 -7.10
N LEU A 62 8.50 1.46 -6.52
CA LEU A 62 7.29 0.83 -7.07
C LEU A 62 6.04 1.71 -6.92
N ARG A 63 5.99 2.58 -5.90
CA ARG A 63 4.83 3.45 -5.66
C ARG A 63 5.22 4.87 -5.27
N HIS A 64 4.33 5.81 -5.60
CA HIS A 64 4.50 7.22 -5.27
C HIS A 64 4.37 7.50 -3.76
N ASN A 65 3.56 6.72 -3.03
CA ASN A 65 3.48 6.76 -1.57
C ASN A 65 4.61 5.96 -0.89
N GLY A 66 5.43 5.26 -1.67
CA GLY A 66 6.57 4.45 -1.21
C GLY A 66 7.51 5.18 -0.24
N PRO A 67 7.96 6.41 -0.54
CA PRO A 67 8.77 7.20 0.40
C PRO A 67 8.14 7.42 1.78
N MET A 68 6.81 7.58 1.87
CA MET A 68 6.10 7.72 3.16
C MET A 68 6.10 6.42 3.97
N VAL A 69 6.35 5.29 3.32
CA VAL A 69 6.51 3.98 3.97
C VAL A 69 7.97 3.73 4.30
N SER A 70 8.87 3.91 3.33
CA SER A 70 10.27 3.52 3.47
C SER A 70 11.07 4.44 4.40
N ALA A 71 10.82 5.76 4.39
CA ALA A 71 11.61 6.68 5.22
C ALA A 71 11.36 6.49 6.73
N PRO A 72 10.13 6.42 7.25
CA PRO A 72 9.91 6.14 8.68
C PRO A 72 10.42 4.76 9.09
N LEU A 73 10.27 3.74 8.22
CA LEU A 73 10.85 2.41 8.45
C LEU A 73 12.36 2.44 8.55
N LEU A 74 13.04 3.16 7.66
CA LEU A 74 14.49 3.34 7.69
C LEU A 74 14.91 3.96 9.02
N LEU A 75 14.30 5.09 9.39
CA LEU A 75 14.62 5.81 10.63
C LEU A 75 14.43 4.92 11.86
N LEU A 76 13.35 4.15 11.91
CA LEU A 76 13.08 3.22 13.01
C LEU A 76 14.06 2.04 13.02
N CYS A 77 14.43 1.48 11.88
CA CYS A 77 15.45 0.43 11.81
C CYS A 77 16.82 0.96 12.27
N LEU A 78 17.21 2.16 11.82
CA LEU A 78 18.43 2.81 12.25
C LEU A 78 18.41 3.09 13.75
N TRP A 79 17.30 3.57 14.31
CA TRP A 79 17.16 3.78 15.74
C TRP A 79 17.22 2.47 16.55
N ARG A 80 16.48 1.45 16.11
CA ARG A 80 16.29 0.16 16.79
C ARG A 80 17.54 -0.72 16.80
N TYR A 81 18.20 -0.87 15.66
CA TYR A 81 19.34 -1.78 15.49
C TYR A 81 20.63 -0.99 15.58
N ARG A 82 21.51 -1.33 16.54
CA ARG A 82 22.68 -0.50 16.90
C ARG A 82 23.99 -0.84 16.20
N ASP A 83 24.08 -1.94 15.48
CA ASP A 83 25.31 -2.31 14.76
C ASP A 83 25.62 -1.28 13.65
N PRO A 84 26.73 -0.53 13.76
CA PRO A 84 27.08 0.49 12.79
C PRO A 84 27.34 -0.08 11.39
N ARG A 85 27.86 -1.33 11.28
CA ARG A 85 28.10 -1.96 9.98
C ARG A 85 26.78 -2.24 9.27
N ALA A 86 25.85 -2.88 9.96
CA ALA A 86 24.51 -3.13 9.43
C ALA A 86 23.76 -1.84 9.05
N ARG A 87 23.83 -0.79 9.89
CA ARG A 87 23.25 0.53 9.58
C ARG A 87 23.84 1.14 8.31
N GLY A 88 25.18 1.12 8.20
CA GLY A 88 25.90 1.59 7.04
C GLY A 88 25.48 0.82 5.78
N THR A 89 25.48 -0.51 5.83
CA THR A 89 25.03 -1.35 4.71
C THR A 89 23.60 -1.03 4.29
N LEU A 90 22.66 -0.91 5.24
CA LEU A 90 21.25 -0.59 4.96
C LEU A 90 21.11 0.73 4.19
N VAL A 91 21.75 1.80 4.68
CA VAL A 91 21.70 3.13 4.06
C VAL A 91 22.40 3.13 2.71
N CYS A 92 23.61 2.57 2.62
CA CYS A 92 24.38 2.51 1.38
C CYS A 92 23.62 1.78 0.29
N VAL A 93 23.05 0.59 0.58
CA VAL A 93 22.30 -0.19 -0.42
C VAL A 93 21.04 0.58 -0.87
N LEU A 94 20.29 1.16 0.08
CA LEU A 94 19.10 1.95 -0.24
C LEU A 94 19.42 3.13 -1.17
N VAL A 95 20.40 3.95 -0.79
CA VAL A 95 20.77 5.15 -1.55
C VAL A 95 21.36 4.76 -2.90
N LEU A 96 22.32 3.83 -2.93
CA LEU A 96 22.99 3.40 -4.14
C LEU A 96 21.99 2.85 -5.16
N LEU A 97 21.13 1.92 -4.77
CA LEU A 97 20.14 1.34 -5.69
C LEU A 97 19.10 2.37 -6.14
N THR A 98 18.65 3.26 -5.24
CA THR A 98 17.71 4.33 -5.62
C THR A 98 18.31 5.26 -6.67
N VAL A 99 19.56 5.68 -6.49
CA VAL A 99 20.29 6.55 -7.42
C VAL A 99 20.57 5.84 -8.74
N LEU A 100 21.04 4.58 -8.70
CA LEU A 100 21.32 3.80 -9.91
C LEU A 100 20.05 3.54 -10.73
N VAL A 101 18.93 3.20 -10.08
CA VAL A 101 17.68 2.94 -10.82
C VAL A 101 17.10 4.23 -11.37
N ARG A 102 16.97 5.30 -10.57
CA ARG A 102 16.37 6.57 -11.03
C ARG A 102 17.26 7.37 -11.99
N GLY A 103 18.58 7.20 -11.90
CA GLY A 103 19.55 7.86 -12.76
C GLY A 103 19.80 7.05 -14.03
N PRO A 104 20.90 6.28 -14.11
CA PRO A 104 21.26 5.55 -15.32
C PRO A 104 20.22 4.52 -15.73
N GLY A 105 19.59 3.81 -14.79
CA GLY A 105 18.56 2.80 -15.10
C GLY A 105 17.38 3.38 -15.89
N TYR A 106 16.81 4.50 -15.42
CA TYR A 106 15.71 5.17 -16.10
C TYR A 106 16.16 5.84 -17.41
N ALA A 107 17.37 6.40 -17.46
CA ALA A 107 17.92 6.97 -18.69
C ALA A 107 18.10 5.92 -19.79
N ILE A 108 18.70 4.77 -19.46
CA ILE A 108 18.90 3.64 -20.38
C ILE A 108 17.56 3.07 -20.85
N ALA A 109 16.58 2.97 -19.95
CA ALA A 109 15.25 2.46 -20.27
C ALA A 109 14.33 3.49 -20.95
N GLY A 110 14.79 4.74 -21.19
CA GLY A 110 13.99 5.79 -21.81
C GLY A 110 12.73 6.17 -21.02
N VAL A 111 12.77 6.06 -19.68
CA VAL A 111 11.61 6.31 -18.83
C VAL A 111 11.23 7.79 -18.87
N SER A 112 10.04 8.08 -19.38
CA SER A 112 9.50 9.43 -19.44
C SER A 112 8.88 9.86 -18.10
N PRO A 113 8.93 11.17 -17.74
CA PRO A 113 8.24 11.68 -16.56
C PRO A 113 6.74 11.41 -16.60
N ALA A 114 6.14 11.20 -15.43
CA ALA A 114 4.68 11.08 -15.35
C ALA A 114 3.99 12.38 -15.83
N PRO A 115 2.88 12.28 -16.59
CA PRO A 115 2.06 13.42 -16.99
C PRO A 115 1.63 14.29 -15.81
N ALA A 116 1.53 15.61 -16.00
CA ALA A 116 1.19 16.55 -14.94
C ALA A 116 -0.14 16.23 -14.23
N VAL A 117 -1.15 15.80 -14.98
CA VAL A 117 -2.45 15.40 -14.42
C VAL A 117 -2.33 14.26 -13.40
N LEU A 118 -1.42 13.31 -13.61
CA LEU A 118 -1.20 12.21 -12.67
C LEU A 118 -0.41 12.65 -11.44
N LYS A 119 0.52 13.61 -11.59
CA LYS A 119 1.26 14.21 -10.47
C LYS A 119 0.35 15.07 -9.59
N GLN A 120 -0.69 15.67 -10.17
CA GLN A 120 -1.61 16.59 -9.51
C GLN A 120 -2.97 15.96 -9.20
N VAL A 121 -3.07 14.63 -9.23
CA VAL A 121 -4.37 13.94 -9.12
C VAL A 121 -5.13 14.32 -7.83
N LEU A 122 -4.43 14.43 -6.69
CA LEU A 122 -5.03 14.83 -5.41
C LEU A 122 -5.44 16.31 -5.41
N THR A 123 -4.62 17.17 -6.02
CA THR A 123 -4.93 18.57 -6.21
C THR A 123 -6.19 18.72 -7.04
N VAL A 124 -6.28 18.04 -8.18
CA VAL A 124 -7.46 18.03 -9.07
C VAL A 124 -8.70 17.56 -8.32
N HIS A 125 -8.60 16.51 -7.49
CA HIS A 125 -9.74 16.03 -6.72
C HIS A 125 -10.26 17.09 -5.75
N ARG A 126 -9.36 17.73 -4.99
CA ARG A 126 -9.69 18.79 -4.03
C ARG A 126 -10.23 20.05 -4.72
N LEU A 127 -9.70 20.40 -5.90
CA LEU A 127 -10.22 21.50 -6.72
C LEU A 127 -11.64 21.22 -7.21
N GLY A 128 -11.97 19.96 -7.50
CA GLY A 128 -13.34 19.56 -7.80
C GLY A 128 -14.29 19.76 -6.62
N ALA A 129 -13.83 19.56 -5.38
CA ALA A 129 -14.60 19.89 -4.19
C ALA A 129 -14.81 21.41 -4.09
N ALA A 130 -13.74 22.19 -4.26
CA ALA A 130 -13.81 23.65 -4.27
C ALA A 130 -14.74 24.21 -5.35
N ALA A 131 -14.82 23.58 -6.52
CA ALA A 131 -15.70 24.02 -7.60
C ALA A 131 -17.21 23.92 -7.27
N LYS A 132 -17.57 23.12 -6.25
CA LYS A 132 -18.96 23.03 -5.74
C LYS A 132 -19.33 24.16 -4.78
N ASP A 133 -18.36 24.91 -4.28
CA ASP A 133 -18.59 26.04 -3.39
C ASP A 133 -19.36 27.15 -4.14
N PRO A 134 -20.55 27.54 -3.66
CA PRO A 134 -21.29 28.67 -4.22
C PRO A 134 -20.54 30.01 -4.04
N GLU A 135 -19.64 30.10 -3.05
CA GLU A 135 -18.85 31.29 -2.73
C GLU A 135 -17.42 31.21 -3.29
N LEU A 136 -17.23 30.44 -4.37
CA LEU A 136 -15.95 30.36 -5.06
C LEU A 136 -15.53 31.76 -5.57
N PRO A 137 -14.37 32.30 -5.14
CA PRO A 137 -13.93 33.63 -5.53
C PRO A 137 -13.81 33.76 -7.05
N PRO A 138 -14.14 34.92 -7.65
CA PRO A 138 -14.09 35.10 -9.10
C PRO A 138 -12.72 34.80 -9.72
N GLU A 139 -11.64 35.08 -9.01
CA GLU A 139 -10.27 34.75 -9.43
C GLU A 139 -10.05 33.23 -9.53
N ASP A 140 -10.47 32.49 -8.52
CA ASP A 140 -10.34 31.04 -8.47
C ASP A 140 -11.25 30.37 -9.51
N ALA A 141 -12.48 30.90 -9.68
CA ALA A 141 -13.42 30.49 -10.71
C ALA A 141 -12.85 30.65 -12.13
N ARG A 142 -12.14 31.76 -12.40
CA ARG A 142 -11.45 32.00 -13.68
C ARG A 142 -10.35 30.97 -13.93
N VAL A 143 -9.49 30.74 -12.93
CA VAL A 143 -8.41 29.75 -13.03
C VAL A 143 -8.95 28.33 -13.27
N LEU A 144 -10.01 27.93 -12.56
CA LEU A 144 -10.65 26.63 -12.80
C LEU A 144 -11.28 26.53 -14.19
N SER A 145 -11.96 27.58 -14.64
CA SER A 145 -12.59 27.65 -15.98
C SER A 145 -11.59 27.53 -17.12
N GLU A 146 -10.36 28.02 -16.92
CA GLU A 146 -9.28 27.87 -17.91
C GLU A 146 -8.87 26.40 -18.11
N LEU A 147 -8.94 25.59 -17.04
CA LEU A 147 -8.59 24.18 -17.02
C LEU A 147 -9.74 23.31 -17.53
N MET A 148 -10.97 23.59 -17.08
CA MET A 148 -12.20 22.88 -17.43
C MET A 148 -13.42 23.75 -17.05
N PRO A 149 -14.52 23.79 -17.84
CA PRO A 149 -15.71 24.56 -17.47
C PRO A 149 -16.23 24.23 -16.07
N LEU A 150 -16.71 25.23 -15.31
CA LEU A 150 -17.15 25.04 -13.91
C LEU A 150 -18.30 24.04 -13.79
N GLU A 151 -19.22 24.02 -14.76
CA GLU A 151 -20.32 23.07 -14.85
C GLU A 151 -19.78 21.62 -14.97
N GLN A 152 -18.69 21.44 -15.71
CA GLN A 152 -18.03 20.13 -15.86
C GLN A 152 -17.31 19.71 -14.58
N TRP A 153 -16.70 20.65 -13.84
CA TRP A 153 -16.17 20.35 -12.51
C TRP A 153 -17.26 19.85 -11.57
N ARG A 154 -18.37 20.59 -11.49
CA ARG A 154 -19.49 20.29 -10.58
C ARG A 154 -20.19 18.98 -10.90
N SER A 155 -20.50 18.74 -12.18
CA SER A 155 -21.22 17.54 -12.63
C SER A 155 -20.38 16.27 -12.56
N ARG A 156 -19.05 16.38 -12.72
CA ARG A 156 -18.14 15.22 -12.68
C ARG A 156 -17.53 14.97 -11.32
N TYR A 157 -17.57 15.93 -10.40
CA TYR A 157 -16.99 15.70 -9.07
C TYR A 157 -17.78 14.64 -8.30
N ASN A 158 -17.06 13.59 -7.93
CA ASN A 158 -17.46 12.56 -6.99
C ASN A 158 -16.49 12.57 -5.81
N CYS A 159 -16.98 12.67 -4.57
CA CYS A 159 -16.11 12.68 -3.40
C CYS A 159 -15.37 11.35 -3.20
N LEU A 160 -15.93 10.23 -3.70
CA LEU A 160 -15.34 8.91 -3.59
C LEU A 160 -14.19 8.68 -4.58
N SER A 161 -14.21 9.35 -5.75
CA SER A 161 -13.26 9.06 -6.83
C SER A 161 -12.96 10.30 -7.68
N VAL A 162 -11.68 10.56 -7.91
CA VAL A 162 -11.20 11.57 -8.87
C VAL A 162 -11.34 11.14 -10.33
N GLY A 163 -11.60 9.85 -10.57
CA GLY A 163 -11.62 9.24 -11.90
C GLY A 163 -12.38 10.06 -12.95
N PRO A 164 -13.64 10.47 -12.71
CA PRO A 164 -14.42 11.24 -13.68
C PRO A 164 -13.87 12.65 -14.02
N LEU A 165 -13.02 13.21 -13.16
CA LEU A 165 -12.34 14.49 -13.40
C LEU A 165 -11.09 14.32 -14.28
N VAL A 166 -10.52 13.12 -14.36
CA VAL A 166 -9.23 12.85 -15.05
C VAL A 166 -9.42 12.05 -16.34
N PHE A 167 -10.27 11.02 -16.30
CA PHE A 167 -10.52 10.11 -17.40
C PHE A 167 -11.78 10.53 -18.16
N GLY A 168 -11.67 10.67 -19.49
CA GLY A 168 -12.78 11.10 -20.34
C GLY A 168 -13.31 12.52 -20.04
N SER A 169 -12.52 13.36 -19.37
CA SER A 169 -12.88 14.75 -19.04
C SER A 169 -12.29 15.75 -20.04
N PRO A 170 -12.93 16.93 -20.22
CA PRO A 170 -12.38 18.02 -21.04
C PRO A 170 -11.26 18.79 -20.33
N LEU A 171 -10.65 18.22 -19.28
CA LEU A 171 -9.56 18.83 -18.53
C LEU A 171 -8.36 19.06 -19.46
N LYS A 172 -7.97 20.31 -19.64
CA LYS A 172 -6.85 20.71 -20.50
C LYS A 172 -5.52 20.37 -19.83
N ARG A 173 -5.11 19.10 -19.91
CA ARG A 173 -3.91 18.54 -19.26
C ARG A 173 -2.62 19.37 -19.48
N PRO A 174 -2.33 19.90 -20.68
CA PRO A 174 -1.14 20.74 -20.88
C PRO A 174 -1.14 22.01 -20.01
N LYS A 175 -2.33 22.54 -19.67
CA LYS A 175 -2.45 23.72 -18.80
C LYS A 175 -2.18 23.42 -17.32
N LEU A 176 -2.04 22.17 -16.91
CA LEU A 176 -1.64 21.84 -15.53
C LEU A 176 -0.12 21.93 -15.33
N GLU A 177 0.65 21.89 -16.42
CA GLU A 177 2.11 21.95 -16.37
C GLU A 177 2.56 23.31 -15.82
N GLY A 178 3.51 23.29 -14.86
CA GLY A 178 4.03 24.50 -14.24
C GLY A 178 3.11 25.20 -13.21
N ARG A 179 1.81 24.90 -13.17
CA ARG A 179 0.84 25.60 -12.28
C ARG A 179 0.71 25.04 -10.86
N GLY A 180 1.58 24.11 -10.45
CA GLY A 180 1.44 23.40 -9.17
C GLY A 180 1.33 24.33 -7.94
N LEU A 181 2.13 25.40 -7.88
CA LEU A 181 2.12 26.35 -6.77
C LEU A 181 0.86 27.23 -6.77
N GLU A 182 0.41 27.69 -7.93
CA GLU A 182 -0.83 28.47 -8.07
C GLU A 182 -2.05 27.67 -7.58
N LEU A 183 -2.15 26.41 -8.03
CA LEU A 183 -3.23 25.51 -7.64
C LEU A 183 -3.16 25.13 -6.15
N ALA A 184 -1.96 24.97 -5.60
CA ALA A 184 -1.77 24.77 -4.16
C ALA A 184 -2.20 26.02 -3.36
N GLY A 185 -1.89 27.22 -3.86
CA GLY A 185 -2.31 28.48 -3.26
C GLY A 185 -3.84 28.65 -3.24
N MET A 186 -4.51 28.31 -4.35
CA MET A 186 -5.98 28.25 -4.42
C MET A 186 -6.54 27.27 -3.38
N LEU A 187 -6.02 26.04 -3.34
CA LEU A 187 -6.48 25.04 -2.37
C LEU A 187 -6.25 25.49 -0.93
N TRP A 188 -5.17 26.19 -0.64
CA TRP A 188 -4.90 26.74 0.68
C TRP A 188 -5.92 27.81 1.07
N ARG A 189 -6.27 28.73 0.15
CA ARG A 189 -7.34 29.71 0.38
C ARG A 189 -8.70 29.04 0.61
N PHE A 190 -9.00 28.01 -0.17
CA PHE A 190 -10.22 27.22 0.01
C PHE A 190 -10.21 26.51 1.38
N ALA A 191 -9.12 25.82 1.73
CA ALA A 191 -8.95 25.12 3.00
C ALA A 191 -9.13 26.02 4.22
N LYS A 192 -8.66 27.27 4.13
CA LYS A 192 -8.81 28.27 5.21
C LYS A 192 -10.26 28.70 5.43
N ARG A 193 -11.05 28.78 4.35
CA ARG A 193 -12.47 29.20 4.42
C ARG A 193 -13.41 28.04 4.72
N HIS A 194 -13.10 26.86 4.19
CA HIS A 194 -13.93 25.64 4.27
C HIS A 194 -13.10 24.42 4.72
N PRO A 195 -12.54 24.43 5.94
CA PRO A 195 -11.75 23.30 6.44
C PRO A 195 -12.58 22.02 6.58
N ASP A 196 -13.86 22.17 6.92
CA ASP A 196 -14.88 21.13 7.00
C ASP A 196 -15.06 20.43 5.64
N ALA A 197 -15.22 21.17 4.54
CA ALA A 197 -15.40 20.59 3.21
C ALA A 197 -14.23 19.69 2.78
N LEU A 198 -12.99 20.04 3.14
CA LEU A 198 -11.82 19.21 2.87
C LEU A 198 -11.75 17.97 3.78
N LEU A 199 -12.14 18.11 5.05
CA LEU A 199 -12.22 16.98 5.97
C LEU A 199 -13.31 16.01 5.52
N GLU A 200 -14.49 16.50 5.14
CA GLU A 200 -15.58 15.69 4.60
C GLU A 200 -15.19 14.97 3.31
N GLN A 201 -14.51 15.66 2.39
CA GLN A 201 -13.93 15.02 1.21
C GLN A 201 -12.96 13.90 1.61
N GLN A 202 -12.04 14.17 2.54
CA GLN A 202 -11.04 13.19 2.96
C GLN A 202 -11.69 11.97 3.63
N VAL A 203 -12.70 12.18 4.48
CA VAL A 203 -13.50 11.12 5.10
C VAL A 203 -14.25 10.33 4.03
N CYS A 204 -14.84 10.99 3.04
CA CYS A 204 -15.53 10.34 1.93
C CYS A 204 -14.58 9.45 1.11
N VAL A 205 -13.49 9.99 0.56
CA VAL A 205 -12.57 9.25 -0.32
C VAL A 205 -11.82 8.11 0.39
N THR A 206 -11.63 8.21 1.71
CA THR A 206 -10.96 7.18 2.52
C THR A 206 -11.92 6.17 3.14
N ARG A 207 -13.24 6.33 2.93
CA ARG A 207 -14.26 5.47 3.55
C ARG A 207 -14.03 3.98 3.24
N TYR A 208 -13.47 3.64 2.07
CA TYR A 208 -13.12 2.26 1.70
C TYR A 208 -12.04 1.60 2.58
N ILE A 209 -11.26 2.38 3.32
CA ILE A 209 -10.22 1.90 4.22
C ILE A 209 -10.83 1.31 5.49
N TRP A 210 -11.87 1.94 6.02
CA TRP A 210 -12.38 1.68 7.37
C TRP A 210 -13.87 1.33 7.41
N SER A 211 -14.68 1.72 6.43
CA SER A 211 -16.12 1.39 6.39
C SER A 211 -16.36 0.09 5.61
N PRO A 212 -17.07 -0.91 6.19
CA PRO A 212 -17.48 -2.12 5.47
C PRO A 212 -18.47 -1.80 4.34
N GLU A 213 -19.24 -0.72 4.50
CA GLU A 213 -20.22 -0.23 3.53
C GLU A 213 -19.62 0.94 2.76
N SER A 214 -18.76 0.64 1.80
CA SER A 214 -18.09 1.63 0.97
C SER A 214 -18.08 1.19 -0.49
N GLU A 215 -18.08 2.17 -1.40
CA GLU A 215 -17.72 1.89 -2.78
C GLU A 215 -16.27 1.42 -2.84
N LEU A 216 -16.02 0.45 -3.71
CA LEU A 216 -14.71 -0.16 -3.86
C LEU A 216 -14.53 -0.51 -5.33
N TYR A 217 -13.46 -0.01 -5.93
CA TYR A 217 -13.01 -0.46 -7.22
C TYR A 217 -12.18 -1.74 -7.03
N ILE A 218 -12.67 -2.81 -7.66
CA ILE A 218 -12.02 -4.11 -7.69
C ILE A 218 -11.67 -4.42 -9.14
N GLY A 219 -10.43 -4.14 -9.53
CA GLY A 219 -9.89 -4.67 -10.80
C GLY A 219 -9.22 -6.04 -10.61
N PRO A 220 -8.75 -6.67 -11.69
CA PRO A 220 -8.64 -6.15 -13.06
C PRO A 220 -9.89 -6.40 -13.91
N PHE A 221 -11.07 -6.52 -13.32
CA PHE A 221 -12.31 -6.71 -14.08
C PHE A 221 -12.69 -5.42 -14.84
N ASN A 222 -12.79 -5.51 -16.16
CA ASN A 222 -13.32 -4.43 -16.98
C ASN A 222 -14.86 -4.43 -16.94
N GLY A 223 -15.49 -3.41 -17.54
CA GLY A 223 -16.96 -3.26 -17.54
C GLY A 223 -17.74 -4.43 -18.18
N GLY A 224 -17.06 -5.30 -18.95
CA GLY A 224 -17.62 -6.53 -19.49
C GLY A 224 -17.26 -7.79 -18.68
N GLY A 225 -16.66 -7.63 -17.51
CA GLY A 225 -16.29 -8.72 -16.61
C GLY A 225 -15.02 -9.50 -16.97
N ASN A 226 -14.22 -9.02 -17.94
CA ASN A 226 -12.96 -9.66 -18.29
C ASN A 226 -11.81 -9.15 -17.43
N THR A 227 -10.82 -10.01 -17.14
CA THR A 227 -9.60 -9.65 -16.39
C THR A 227 -8.48 -9.04 -17.24
N VAL A 228 -8.70 -8.97 -18.55
CA VAL A 228 -7.75 -8.43 -19.52
C VAL A 228 -8.48 -7.39 -20.37
N ASP A 229 -7.90 -6.20 -20.46
CA ASP A 229 -8.44 -5.15 -21.33
C ASP A 229 -8.33 -5.56 -22.81
N PRO A 230 -9.26 -5.08 -23.67
CA PRO A 230 -9.14 -5.27 -25.11
C PRO A 230 -7.75 -4.85 -25.59
N ASN A 231 -7.04 -5.76 -26.24
CA ASN A 231 -5.67 -5.56 -26.66
C ASN A 231 -5.45 -6.08 -28.09
N THR A 232 -4.55 -5.43 -28.81
CA THR A 232 -4.20 -5.76 -30.20
C THR A 232 -3.41 -7.07 -30.32
N ALA A 233 -2.79 -7.52 -29.23
CA ALA A 233 -2.01 -8.76 -29.17
C ALA A 233 -2.90 -10.02 -29.05
N GLY A 234 -4.22 -9.87 -28.90
CA GLY A 234 -5.14 -11.00 -28.77
C GLY A 234 -5.00 -11.77 -27.46
N VAL A 235 -4.35 -11.19 -26.45
CA VAL A 235 -4.22 -11.80 -25.12
C VAL A 235 -5.61 -11.90 -24.49
N ARG A 236 -5.97 -13.10 -24.07
CA ARG A 236 -7.25 -13.39 -23.43
C ARG A 236 -7.02 -14.29 -22.22
N PRO A 237 -7.83 -14.16 -21.15
CA PRO A 237 -7.79 -15.12 -20.07
C PRO A 237 -8.16 -16.51 -20.62
N ARG A 238 -7.33 -17.51 -20.32
CA ARG A 238 -7.62 -18.91 -20.62
C ARG A 238 -7.70 -19.67 -19.30
N THR A 239 -8.87 -20.19 -18.97
CA THR A 239 -9.04 -21.11 -17.86
C THR A 239 -8.53 -22.51 -18.24
N TRP A 240 -7.95 -23.22 -17.28
CA TRP A 240 -7.66 -24.65 -17.44
C TRP A 240 -8.90 -25.51 -17.24
N PHE A 241 -9.96 -24.96 -16.65
CA PHE A 241 -11.21 -25.66 -16.37
C PHE A 241 -12.41 -24.87 -16.92
N ALA A 242 -12.60 -24.96 -18.24
CA ALA A 242 -13.65 -24.26 -18.99
C ALA A 242 -15.08 -24.50 -18.44
N PRO A 243 -15.47 -25.73 -18.04
CA PRO A 243 -16.82 -25.97 -17.53
C PRO A 243 -17.19 -25.16 -16.29
N ALA A 244 -16.23 -24.82 -15.43
CA ALA A 244 -16.50 -24.05 -14.22
C ALA A 244 -16.36 -22.54 -14.41
N GLN A 245 -15.85 -22.06 -15.55
CA GLN A 245 -15.63 -20.62 -15.75
C GLN A 245 -16.89 -19.77 -15.58
N PRO A 246 -18.06 -20.14 -16.15
CA PRO A 246 -19.28 -19.35 -15.96
C PRO A 246 -19.69 -19.28 -14.47
N PHE A 247 -19.52 -20.39 -13.74
CA PHE A 247 -19.78 -20.43 -12.31
C PHE A 247 -18.81 -19.54 -11.52
N PHE A 248 -17.51 -19.60 -11.82
CA PHE A 248 -16.51 -18.76 -11.16
C PHE A 248 -16.73 -17.28 -11.45
N GLU A 249 -16.99 -16.93 -12.71
CA GLU A 249 -17.31 -15.55 -13.11
C GLU A 249 -18.55 -15.09 -12.35
N HIS A 250 -19.65 -15.85 -12.38
CA HIS A 250 -20.86 -15.46 -11.68
C HIS A 250 -20.65 -15.35 -10.16
N ALA A 251 -19.98 -16.30 -9.52
CA ALA A 251 -19.70 -16.26 -8.09
C ALA A 251 -18.80 -15.09 -7.69
N VAL A 252 -17.75 -14.80 -8.47
CA VAL A 252 -16.86 -13.65 -8.25
C VAL A 252 -17.62 -12.34 -8.47
N PHE A 253 -18.36 -12.20 -9.56
CA PHE A 253 -19.15 -11.01 -9.85
C PHE A 253 -20.23 -10.76 -8.82
N ASP A 254 -21.00 -11.77 -8.42
CA ASP A 254 -22.03 -11.63 -7.40
C ASP A 254 -21.45 -11.27 -6.04
N SER A 255 -20.30 -11.85 -5.68
CA SER A 255 -19.60 -11.53 -4.43
C SER A 255 -19.07 -10.10 -4.37
N TYR A 256 -18.85 -9.48 -5.53
CA TYR A 256 -18.38 -8.10 -5.68
C TYR A 256 -19.53 -7.10 -5.83
N ALA A 257 -20.47 -7.37 -6.74
CA ALA A 257 -21.48 -6.42 -7.18
C ALA A 257 -22.55 -6.17 -6.10
N LYS A 258 -22.96 -7.21 -5.37
CA LYS A 258 -24.01 -7.11 -4.36
C LYS A 258 -23.40 -6.65 -3.03
N HIS A 259 -23.97 -5.58 -2.45
CA HIS A 259 -23.68 -5.24 -1.07
C HIS A 259 -24.13 -6.40 -0.17
N GLY A 260 -23.25 -6.87 0.72
CA GLY A 260 -23.55 -8.01 1.58
C GLY A 260 -22.33 -8.53 2.33
N LEU A 261 -22.55 -9.51 3.20
CA LEU A 261 -21.53 -10.07 4.07
C LEU A 261 -20.33 -10.62 3.29
N LEU A 262 -20.57 -11.32 2.17
CA LEU A 262 -19.50 -11.89 1.35
C LEU A 262 -18.59 -10.80 0.77
N ARG A 263 -19.18 -9.71 0.24
CA ARG A 263 -18.42 -8.54 -0.23
C ARG A 263 -17.57 -7.96 0.89
N THR A 264 -18.16 -7.77 2.06
CA THR A 264 -17.47 -7.20 3.21
C THR A 264 -16.32 -8.06 3.69
N LEU A 265 -16.50 -9.38 3.80
CA LEU A 265 -15.48 -10.27 4.32
C LEU A 265 -14.34 -10.54 3.34
N VAL A 266 -14.65 -10.60 2.04
CA VAL A 266 -13.68 -11.04 1.03
C VAL A 266 -13.00 -9.86 0.36
N TRP A 267 -13.78 -8.85 -0.01
CA TRP A 267 -13.33 -7.78 -0.89
C TRP A 267 -13.04 -6.48 -0.15
N GLN A 268 -13.79 -6.16 0.90
CA GLN A 268 -13.61 -4.89 1.59
C GLN A 268 -12.34 -4.86 2.44
N PRO A 269 -11.45 -3.86 2.24
CA PRO A 269 -10.26 -3.71 3.07
C PRO A 269 -10.57 -3.51 4.56
N ALA A 270 -11.71 -2.89 4.88
CA ALA A 270 -12.13 -2.60 6.24
C ALA A 270 -12.18 -3.86 7.14
N ALA A 271 -12.73 -4.98 6.64
CA ALA A 271 -12.78 -6.22 7.41
C ALA A 271 -11.36 -6.74 7.70
N SER A 272 -10.48 -6.71 6.71
CA SER A 272 -9.08 -7.09 6.88
C SER A 272 -8.34 -6.15 7.83
N LEU A 273 -8.64 -4.85 7.80
CA LEU A 273 -8.09 -3.87 8.73
C LEU A 273 -8.51 -4.20 10.17
N TYR A 274 -9.78 -4.49 10.43
CA TYR A 274 -10.23 -4.86 11.77
C TYR A 274 -9.57 -6.12 12.29
N LEU A 275 -9.44 -7.15 11.44
CA LEU A 275 -8.71 -8.37 11.79
C LEU A 275 -7.22 -8.10 12.03
N PHE A 276 -6.61 -7.22 11.24
CA PHE A 276 -5.22 -6.79 11.41
C PHE A 276 -5.03 -6.09 12.75
N VAL A 277 -5.86 -5.09 13.08
CA VAL A 277 -5.76 -4.36 14.35
C VAL A 277 -6.01 -5.27 15.54
N ALA A 278 -7.07 -6.09 15.52
CA ALA A 278 -7.36 -7.05 16.59
C ALA A 278 -6.21 -8.05 16.78
N GLY A 279 -5.69 -8.62 15.69
CA GLY A 279 -4.54 -9.52 15.72
C GLY A 279 -3.30 -8.84 16.29
N LEU A 280 -3.02 -7.58 15.89
CA LEU A 280 -1.89 -6.81 16.39
C LEU A 280 -1.99 -6.60 17.91
N LEU A 281 -3.16 -6.16 18.39
CA LEU A 281 -3.40 -5.90 19.81
C LEU A 281 -3.20 -7.17 20.64
N VAL A 282 -3.71 -8.31 20.18
CA VAL A 282 -3.50 -9.61 20.85
C VAL A 282 -2.03 -9.99 20.87
N VAL A 283 -1.31 -9.84 19.75
CA VAL A 283 0.14 -10.14 19.70
C VAL A 283 0.93 -9.22 20.63
N LEU A 284 0.68 -7.91 20.62
CA LEU A 284 1.35 -6.96 21.50
C LEU A 284 1.08 -7.29 22.98
N TRP A 285 -0.17 -7.57 23.34
CA TRP A 285 -0.56 -7.96 24.69
C TRP A 285 0.13 -9.26 25.15
N ARG A 286 0.23 -10.26 24.26
CA ARG A 286 0.86 -11.54 24.57
C ARG A 286 2.39 -11.48 24.62
N GLN A 287 3.02 -10.69 23.76
CA GLN A 287 4.47 -10.60 23.64
C GLN A 287 5.10 -9.56 24.58
N ARG A 288 4.32 -8.59 25.07
CA ARG A 288 4.80 -7.48 25.95
C ARG A 288 6.04 -6.79 25.37
N SER A 289 6.03 -6.58 24.06
CA SER A 289 7.15 -6.06 23.27
C SER A 289 6.58 -5.24 22.11
N LEU A 290 7.30 -4.19 21.71
CA LEU A 290 7.00 -3.41 20.51
C LEU A 290 7.58 -4.03 19.22
N GLY A 291 8.35 -5.11 19.32
CA GLY A 291 8.90 -5.82 18.16
C GLY A 291 7.84 -6.21 17.11
N PRO A 292 6.68 -6.76 17.49
CA PRO A 292 5.60 -7.04 16.55
C PRO A 292 5.10 -5.82 15.79
N LEU A 293 5.04 -4.65 16.43
CA LEU A 293 4.65 -3.40 15.77
C LEU A 293 5.63 -3.05 14.65
N LEU A 294 6.94 -3.17 14.89
CA LEU A 294 7.98 -2.95 13.88
C LEU A 294 7.86 -3.93 12.71
N VAL A 295 7.58 -5.21 13.00
CA VAL A 295 7.46 -6.28 12.00
C VAL A 295 6.34 -6.01 10.99
N VAL A 296 5.21 -5.46 11.43
CA VAL A 296 4.06 -5.17 10.55
C VAL A 296 3.96 -3.70 10.15
N LEU A 297 4.98 -2.90 10.45
CA LEU A 297 4.94 -1.46 10.29
C LEU A 297 4.78 -1.01 8.83
N SER A 298 5.27 -1.79 7.87
CA SER A 298 5.09 -1.48 6.44
C SER A 298 3.62 -1.45 6.02
N ALA A 299 2.79 -2.36 6.51
CA ALA A 299 1.34 -2.33 6.26
C ALA A 299 0.67 -1.15 6.95
N ILE A 300 1.07 -0.83 8.19
CA ILE A 300 0.53 0.32 8.93
C ILE A 300 0.85 1.61 8.19
N LEU A 301 2.11 1.85 7.83
CA LEU A 301 2.52 3.07 7.12
C LEU A 301 1.89 3.14 5.73
N ASN A 302 1.76 2.02 5.01
CA ASN A 302 1.05 2.01 3.72
C ASN A 302 -0.41 2.43 3.91
N MET A 303 -1.13 1.87 4.88
CA MET A 303 -2.50 2.28 5.20
C MET A 303 -2.57 3.76 5.57
N LEU A 304 -1.73 4.24 6.49
CA LEU A 304 -1.71 5.65 6.91
C LEU A 304 -1.42 6.58 5.73
N SER A 305 -0.54 6.19 4.82
CA SER A 305 -0.27 6.98 3.62
C SER A 305 -1.50 7.08 2.71
N TRP A 306 -2.33 6.03 2.60
CA TRP A 306 -3.56 6.09 1.82
C TRP A 306 -4.68 6.85 2.52
N LEU A 307 -4.71 6.89 3.86
CA LEU A 307 -5.58 7.81 4.59
C LEU A 307 -5.29 9.28 4.26
N ALA A 308 -4.08 9.61 3.79
CA ALA A 308 -3.70 10.97 3.38
C ALA A 308 -3.75 11.19 1.85
N LEU A 309 -3.41 10.16 1.07
CA LEU A 309 -3.14 10.25 -0.37
C LEU A 309 -4.14 9.50 -1.25
N SER A 310 -5.26 8.98 -0.72
CA SER A 310 -6.23 8.25 -1.55
C SER A 310 -6.91 9.17 -2.58
N PRO A 311 -6.80 8.87 -3.89
CA PRO A 311 -7.57 9.56 -4.92
C PRO A 311 -8.85 8.82 -5.31
N ASN A 312 -8.94 7.52 -4.98
CA ASN A 312 -9.94 6.57 -5.47
C ASN A 312 -10.02 5.38 -4.50
N PRO A 313 -11.16 4.68 -4.42
CA PRO A 313 -11.35 3.59 -3.48
C PRO A 313 -10.88 2.25 -4.09
N ASP A 314 -9.60 2.11 -4.40
CA ASP A 314 -9.07 0.86 -4.99
C ASP A 314 -8.61 -0.14 -3.90
N LEU A 315 -9.11 -1.39 -3.96
CA LEU A 315 -8.67 -2.48 -3.07
C LEU A 315 -7.14 -2.65 -3.05
N ARG A 316 -6.52 -2.56 -4.23
CA ARG A 316 -5.07 -2.75 -4.42
C ARG A 316 -4.21 -1.85 -3.55
N PHE A 317 -4.71 -0.67 -3.16
CA PHE A 317 -3.96 0.27 -2.33
C PHE A 317 -3.69 -0.30 -0.93
N LEU A 318 -4.65 -1.06 -0.38
CA LEU A 318 -4.55 -1.69 0.93
C LEU A 318 -4.20 -3.18 0.88
N PHE A 319 -3.79 -3.69 -0.28
CA PHE A 319 -3.45 -5.10 -0.43
C PHE A 319 -2.39 -5.60 0.58
N PRO A 320 -1.33 -4.84 0.95
CA PRO A 320 -0.43 -5.24 2.04
C PRO A 320 -1.14 -5.56 3.36
N THR A 321 -2.12 -4.73 3.75
CA THR A 321 -2.91 -4.94 4.98
C THR A 321 -3.81 -6.16 4.84
N VAL A 322 -4.48 -6.32 3.69
CA VAL A 322 -5.34 -7.48 3.39
C VAL A 322 -4.58 -8.80 3.52
N VAL A 323 -3.34 -8.83 3.02
CA VAL A 323 -2.49 -10.02 3.06
C VAL A 323 -1.91 -10.28 4.45
N MET A 324 -1.53 -9.22 5.17
CA MET A 324 -0.91 -9.36 6.50
C MET A 324 -1.93 -9.65 7.60
N ALA A 325 -3.21 -9.31 7.43
CA ALA A 325 -4.26 -9.59 8.41
C ALA A 325 -4.35 -11.07 8.83
N PRO A 326 -4.48 -12.05 7.91
CA PRO A 326 -4.53 -13.46 8.28
C PRO A 326 -3.21 -13.98 8.87
N LEU A 327 -2.06 -13.42 8.47
CA LEU A 327 -0.76 -13.74 9.05
C LEU A 327 -0.69 -13.30 10.52
N LEU A 328 -1.16 -12.10 10.80
CA LEU A 328 -1.15 -11.52 12.13
C LEU A 328 -2.14 -12.22 13.05
N LEU A 329 -3.30 -12.63 12.54
CA LEU A 329 -4.25 -13.48 13.27
C LEU A 329 -3.64 -14.85 13.58
N ALA A 330 -2.95 -15.49 12.62
CA ALA A 330 -2.25 -16.74 12.89
C ALA A 330 -1.16 -16.57 13.96
N TRP A 331 -0.43 -15.45 13.95
CA TRP A 331 0.53 -15.13 15.02
C TRP A 331 -0.15 -14.89 16.37
N ALA A 332 -1.30 -14.21 16.37
CA ALA A 332 -2.11 -13.99 17.57
C ALA A 332 -2.61 -15.28 18.20
N LEU A 333 -2.88 -16.32 17.40
CA LEU A 333 -3.36 -17.64 17.85
C LEU A 333 -2.24 -18.63 18.15
N ALA A 334 -1.05 -18.44 17.57
CA ALA A 334 0.09 -19.34 17.79
C ALA A 334 0.44 -19.46 19.29
N PRO A 335 0.81 -20.64 19.81
CA PRO A 335 1.29 -20.78 21.17
C PRO A 335 2.45 -19.80 21.44
N ARG A 336 2.52 -19.24 22.66
CA ARG A 336 3.70 -18.45 23.03
C ARG A 336 4.90 -19.38 22.89
N LEU A 337 5.85 -19.04 22.01
CA LEU A 337 7.15 -19.70 22.03
C LEU A 337 7.69 -19.48 23.43
N ARG A 338 7.67 -20.54 24.27
CA ARG A 338 8.40 -20.53 25.54
C ARG A 338 9.80 -20.10 25.15
N ARG A 339 10.29 -18.98 25.69
CA ARG A 339 11.72 -18.69 25.65
C ARG A 339 12.33 -19.93 26.26
N GLY A 340 12.90 -20.80 25.43
CA GLY A 340 13.68 -21.92 25.93
C GLY A 340 14.63 -21.27 26.90
N GLY A 341 14.49 -21.61 28.18
CA GLY A 341 15.50 -21.25 29.15
C GLY A 341 16.77 -21.73 28.50
N VAL A 342 17.64 -20.80 28.11
CA VAL A 342 19.04 -21.14 27.98
C VAL A 342 19.34 -21.68 29.36
N SER A 343 19.35 -23.00 29.46
CA SER A 343 19.74 -23.68 30.68
C SER A 343 21.12 -23.12 30.93
N THR A 344 21.23 -22.25 31.93
CA THR A 344 22.50 -21.84 32.49
C THR A 344 23.07 -23.00 33.30
N ALA A 345 22.87 -24.24 32.83
CA ALA A 345 23.63 -25.37 33.29
C ALA A 345 25.09 -25.01 32.97
N PRO A 346 25.95 -24.86 33.98
CA PRO A 346 27.35 -24.61 33.74
C PRO A 346 27.85 -25.74 32.84
N VAL A 347 28.41 -25.37 31.70
CA VAL A 347 29.19 -26.31 30.89
C VAL A 347 30.38 -26.65 31.77
N THR A 348 30.32 -27.78 32.47
CA THR A 348 31.48 -28.36 33.14
C THR A 348 32.51 -28.60 32.03
N PRO A 349 33.70 -27.98 32.10
CA PRO A 349 34.75 -28.27 31.13
C PRO A 349 35.04 -29.77 31.17
N PRO A 350 35.26 -30.42 30.02
CA PRO A 350 35.61 -31.83 29.99
C PRO A 350 36.83 -32.05 30.87
N ALA A 351 36.70 -32.95 31.85
CA ALA A 351 37.81 -33.37 32.69
C ALA A 351 38.96 -33.80 31.77
N LEU A 352 40.10 -33.11 31.90
CA LEU A 352 41.36 -33.50 31.28
C LEU A 352 41.64 -34.93 31.75
N ARG A 353 41.46 -35.91 30.85
CA ARG A 353 41.97 -37.26 31.05
C ARG A 353 43.49 -37.16 31.04
N GLU A 354 44.10 -37.32 32.19
CA GLU A 354 45.53 -37.62 32.29
C GLU A 354 45.81 -38.89 31.49
N VAL A 355 46.56 -38.74 30.39
CA VAL A 355 47.12 -39.85 29.65
C VAL A 355 48.37 -40.29 30.42
N ALA A 356 48.22 -41.34 31.21
CA ALA A 356 49.35 -42.04 31.81
C ALA A 356 50.13 -42.75 30.68
N TRP A 357 51.36 -42.33 30.47
CA TRP A 357 52.33 -43.06 29.66
C TRP A 357 52.98 -44.12 30.56
N HIS A 358 52.79 -45.40 30.23
CA HIS A 358 53.52 -46.53 30.77
C HIS A 358 54.37 -47.17 29.67
#